data_AF-A0A2R8CBM7-F1
#
_entry.id   AF-A0A2R8CBM7-F1
#
_cell.length_a   1.000
_cell.length_b   1.000
_cell.length_c   1.000
_cell.angle_alpha   90.00
_cell.angle_beta   90.00
_cell.angle_gamma   90.00
#
_symmetry.space_group_name_H-M   'P 1'
#
loop_
_entity.id
_entity.type
_entity.pdbx_description
1 polymer ?
#
loop_
_entity_poly.entity_id
_entity_poly.type
_entity_poly.pdbx_seq_one_letter_code
_entity_poly.pdbx_strand_id
1 'polypeptide(L)' 'MPGYNHGGGWVKISQDGTVPANSFKYKSPCPPNGKHTYEWTATARTKKGGKKLAVAKARRKYPE' A
#
# COMPACT_ATOMS: atom_id res chain seq x y z
N MET A 1 -5.09 -9.13 -12.67
CA MET A 1 -4.64 -8.47 -13.91
C MET A 1 -3.26 -7.88 -13.65
N PRO A 2 -2.18 -8.38 -14.26
CA PRO A 2 -0.87 -7.75 -14.15
C PRO A 2 -0.95 -6.35 -14.77
N GLY A 3 -0.63 -5.30 -14.01
CA GLY A 3 -0.63 -3.92 -14.51
C GLY A 3 -1.76 -3.01 -14.03
N TYR A 4 -2.72 -3.49 -13.24
CA TYR A 4 -3.67 -2.60 -12.58
C TYR A 4 -2.96 -1.89 -11.41
N ASN A 5 -2.55 -0.64 -11.63
CA ASN A 5 -2.04 0.19 -10.56
C ASN A 5 -3.21 0.54 -9.63
N HIS A 6 -3.31 -0.21 -8.54
CA HIS A 6 -4.32 -0.03 -7.50
C HIS A 6 -4.10 1.25 -6.66
N GLY A 7 -3.11 2.07 -6.99
CA GLY A 7 -2.76 3.27 -6.27
C GLY A 7 -1.73 2.99 -5.20
N GLY A 8 -1.74 3.82 -4.16
CA GLY A 8 -0.65 3.97 -3.20
C GLY A 8 -0.29 5.43 -3.04
N GLY A 9 0.76 5.71 -2.28
CA GLY A 9 1.16 7.08 -1.98
C GLY A 9 2.43 7.13 -1.18
N TRP A 10 2.93 8.35 -1.01
CA TRP A 10 4.03 8.64 -0.12
C TRP A 10 3.47 9.35 1.11
N VAL A 11 3.80 8.83 2.29
CA VAL A 11 3.35 9.38 3.56
C VAL A 11 4.58 9.69 4.38
N LYS A 12 4.67 10.92 4.90
CA LYS A 12 5.68 11.24 5.90
C LYS A 12 5.21 10.65 7.23
N ILE A 13 6.02 9.77 7.80
CA ILE A 13 5.74 9.16 9.10
C ILE A 13 6.08 10.15 10.21
N SER A 14 5.13 10.35 11.12
CA SER A 14 5.30 11.12 12.35
C SER A 14 6.03 10.28 13.41
N GLN A 15 6.51 10.90 14.48
CA GLN A 15 7.33 10.22 15.50
C GLN A 15 6.60 9.08 16.24
N ASP A 16 5.27 9.13 16.27
CA ASP A 16 4.37 8.12 16.82
C ASP A 16 4.25 6.87 15.92
N GLY A 17 4.77 6.91 14.69
CA GLY A 17 4.79 5.77 13.78
C GLY A 17 3.44 5.46 13.12
N THR A 18 2.41 6.27 13.37
CA THR A 18 1.05 6.04 12.90
C THR A 18 0.81 6.64 11.52
N VAL A 19 0.07 5.91 10.68
CA VAL A 19 -0.37 6.38 9.36
C VAL A 19 -1.87 6.67 9.44
N PRO A 20 -2.31 7.92 9.24
CA PRO A 20 -3.73 8.25 9.23
C PRO A 20 -4.50 7.44 8.20
N ALA A 21 -5.76 7.12 8.48
CA ALA A 21 -6.66 6.55 7.49
C ALA A 21 -6.74 7.49 6.27
N ASN A 22 -6.95 6.92 5.07
CA ASN A 22 -7.03 7.66 3.80
C ASN A 22 -5.73 8.39 3.37
N SER A 23 -4.58 8.13 4.01
CA SER A 23 -3.28 8.72 3.61
C SER A 23 -2.82 8.33 2.20
N PHE A 24 -3.40 7.29 1.62
CA PHE A 24 -3.21 6.92 0.23
C PHE A 24 -4.52 6.45 -0.38
N LYS A 25 -4.66 6.68 -1.68
CA LYS A 25 -5.86 6.25 -2.42
C LYS A 25 -5.64 4.84 -2.94
N TYR A 26 -6.60 3.97 -2.67
CA TYR A 26 -6.70 2.63 -3.22
C TYR A 26 -7.90 2.56 -4.15
N LYS A 27 -7.70 2.05 -5.37
CA LYS A 27 -8.79 1.79 -6.31
C LYS A 27 -9.31 0.37 -6.07
N SER A 28 -10.48 0.27 -5.43
CA SER A 28 -11.29 -0.95 -5.28
C SER A 28 -12.59 -0.85 -6.08
N PRO A 29 -13.19 -1.95 -6.57
CA PRO A 29 -12.64 -3.31 -6.72
C PRO A 29 -12.13 -3.57 -8.15
N CYS A 30 -11.09 -4.39 -8.29
CA CYS A 30 -10.69 -4.91 -9.61
C CYS A 30 -10.27 -6.38 -9.49
N PRO A 31 -10.89 -7.28 -10.27
CA PRO A 31 -12.21 -7.18 -10.93
C PRO A 31 -13.41 -7.21 -9.96
N PRO A 32 -14.56 -6.64 -10.34
CA PRO A 32 -15.76 -6.51 -9.49
C PRO A 32 -16.45 -7.84 -9.11
N ASN A 33 -16.14 -8.97 -9.76
CA ASN A 33 -16.83 -10.26 -9.57
C ASN A 33 -15.90 -11.41 -9.16
N GLY A 34 -14.80 -11.15 -8.42
CA GLY A 34 -13.82 -12.18 -8.06
C GLY A 34 -13.28 -12.11 -6.64
N LYS A 35 -12.79 -13.25 -6.13
CA LYS A 35 -11.95 -13.32 -4.93
C LYS A 35 -10.51 -13.01 -5.31
N HIS A 36 -9.89 -12.04 -4.63
CA HIS A 36 -8.52 -11.62 -4.88
C HIS A 36 -7.70 -11.63 -3.61
N THR A 37 -6.41 -11.92 -3.74
CA THR A 37 -5.44 -11.62 -2.68
C THR A 37 -4.76 -10.30 -3.05
N TYR A 38 -4.97 -9.28 -2.22
CA TYR A 38 -4.30 -7.99 -2.35
C TYR A 38 -2.99 -8.04 -1.57
N GLU A 39 -1.88 -7.67 -2.21
CA GLU A 39 -0.58 -7.46 -1.58
C GLU A 39 -0.30 -5.95 -1.50
N TRP A 40 -0.02 -5.48 -0.29
CA TRP A 40 0.55 -4.17 -0.03
C TRP A 40 2.05 -4.30 0.22
N THR A 41 2.85 -3.46 -0.42
CA THR A 41 4.29 -3.32 -0.14
C THR A 41 4.57 -1.91 0.35
N ALA A 42 5.11 -1.78 1.57
CA ALA A 42 5.56 -0.51 2.12
C ALA A 42 7.09 -0.46 2.14
N THR A 43 7.69 0.62 1.62
CA THR A 43 9.14 0.82 1.64
C THR A 43 9.48 2.07 2.45
N ALA A 44 10.15 1.89 3.57
CA ALA A 44 10.67 3.00 4.38
C ALA A 44 11.93 3.59 3.74
N ARG A 45 12.03 4.92 3.69
CA ARG A 45 13.17 5.64 3.13
C ARG A 45 13.52 6.85 3.99
N THR A 46 14.79 7.25 3.98
CA THR A 46 15.27 8.43 4.74
C THR A 46 14.59 9.73 4.31
N LYS A 47 14.25 9.85 3.03
CA LYS A 47 13.44 10.92 2.43
C LYS A 47 12.81 10.41 1.13
N LYS A 48 11.95 11.20 0.50
CA LYS A 48 11.41 10.87 -0.83
C LYS A 48 12.57 10.71 -1.82
N GLY A 49 12.66 9.55 -2.47
CA GLY A 49 13.79 9.17 -3.34
C GLY A 49 15.11 8.84 -2.60
N GLY A 50 15.15 8.92 -1.27
CA GLY A 50 16.33 8.65 -0.45
C GLY A 50 16.62 7.16 -0.25
N LYS A 51 17.67 6.89 0.55
CA LYS A 51 18.13 5.54 0.91
C LYS A 51 16.99 4.73 1.51
N LYS A 52 16.88 3.49 1.05
CA LYS A 52 15.95 2.48 1.56
C LYS A 52 16.39 2.02 2.95
N LEU A 53 15.46 2.01 3.89
CA LEU A 53 15.67 1.59 5.27
C LEU A 53 15.12 0.18 5.50
N ALA A 54 13.87 -0.06 5.08
CA ALA A 54 13.19 -1.35 5.27
C ALA A 54 12.07 -1.56 4.24
N VAL A 55 11.59 -2.80 4.13
CA VAL A 55 10.37 -3.16 3.37
C VAL A 55 9.49 -4.04 4.23
N ALA A 56 8.19 -3.78 4.21
CA ALA A 56 7.19 -4.66 4.76
C ALA A 56 6.18 -5.05 3.66
N LYS A 57 5.61 -6.25 3.77
CA LYS A 57 4.55 -6.73 2.90
C LYS A 57 3.38 -7.25 3.74
N ALA A 58 2.16 -6.96 3.31
CA ALA A 58 0.94 -7.50 3.90
C ALA A 58 0.06 -8.05 2.78
N ARG A 59 -0.52 -9.24 2.98
CA ARG A 59 -1.42 -9.89 2.02
C ARG A 59 -2.76 -10.18 2.68
N ARG A 60 -3.86 -9.88 1.99
CA ARG A 60 -5.21 -10.16 2.48
C ARG A 60 -6.13 -10.58 1.35
N LYS A 61 -7.01 -11.57 1.61
CA LYS A 61 -8.05 -11.99 0.66
C LYS A 61 -9.24 -11.03 0.72
N TYR A 62 -9.93 -10.84 -0.39
CA TYR A 62 -11.14 -10.03 -0.47
C TYR A 62 -12.04 -10.52 -1.63
N PRO A 63 -13.38 -10.58 -1.46
CA PRO A 63 -14.07 -10.49 -0.17
C PRO A 63 -13.62 -11.66 0.74
N GLU A 64 -13.60 -11.41 2.05
CA GLU A 64 -13.30 -12.44 3.06
C GLU A 64 -14.50 -13.37 3.28
#